data_AF-A0A7C5C3X5-F1
#
_entry.id   AF-A0A7C5C3X5-F1
#
_cell.length_a   1.000
_cell.length_b   1.000
_cell.length_c   1.000
_cell.angle_alpha   90.00
_cell.angle_beta   90.00
_cell.angle_gamma   90.00
#
_symmetry.space_group_name_H-M   'P 1'
#
loop_
_entity.id
_entity.type
_entity.pdbx_description
1 polymer ?
#
loop_
_entity_poly.entity_id
_entity_poly.type
_entity_poly.pdbx_seq_one_letter_code
_entity_poly.pdbx_strand_id
1 'polypeptide(L)'
;LYMALGIFLPLITVNCAILGAILFMQIRNYDFFQTLAFGIGSGAGWWLAIMLLASIRKRIDVAPVSAGLKGPGITIITIGFMAMAFIGFSGMLNVQ
;
A
#
# COMPACT_ATOMS: atom_id res chain seq x y z
N LEU A 1 20.04 -8.93 0.88
CA LEU A 1 18.63 -9.00 0.42
C LEU A 1 17.87 -10.17 1.07
N TYR A 2 18.31 -11.43 0.92
CA TYR A 2 17.65 -12.62 1.52
C TYR A 2 17.61 -12.62 3.07
N MET A 3 18.67 -12.15 3.74
CA MET A 3 18.70 -12.06 5.22
C MET A 3 17.84 -10.90 5.80
N ALA A 4 17.54 -9.87 5.00
CA ALA A 4 16.63 -8.79 5.42
C ALA A 4 15.17 -9.08 5.04
N LEU A 5 14.94 -9.93 4.04
CA LEU A 5 13.62 -10.26 3.47
C LEU A 5 13.13 -11.67 3.83
N GLY A 6 13.88 -12.45 4.61
CA GLY A 6 13.48 -13.82 4.99
C GLY A 6 12.17 -13.87 5.80
N ILE A 7 11.99 -12.92 6.72
CA ILE A 7 10.75 -12.78 7.52
C ILE A 7 9.62 -12.12 6.72
N PHE A 8 9.94 -11.32 5.70
CA PHE A 8 8.92 -10.64 4.91
C PHE A 8 8.28 -11.55 3.85
N LEU A 9 8.94 -12.64 3.45
CA LEU A 9 8.40 -13.56 2.44
C LEU A 9 7.09 -14.26 2.90
N PRO A 10 7.00 -14.79 4.14
CA PRO A 10 5.72 -15.23 4.72
C PRO A 10 4.75 -14.07 4.97
N LEU A 11 5.25 -12.86 5.26
CA LEU A 11 4.40 -11.72 5.55
C LEU A 11 3.70 -11.16 4.30
N ILE A 12 4.26 -11.41 3.10
CA ILE A 12 3.65 -11.08 1.82
C ILE A 12 2.43 -11.97 1.56
N THR A 13 2.48 -13.27 1.87
CA THR A 13 1.35 -14.18 1.57
C THR A 13 0.10 -13.87 2.40
N VAL A 14 0.28 -13.30 3.59
CA VAL A 14 -0.81 -12.83 4.48
C VAL A 14 -1.13 -11.35 4.31
N ASN A 15 -0.64 -10.70 3.25
CA ASN A 15 -0.88 -9.29 3.02
C ASN A 15 -2.37 -9.01 2.71
N CYS A 16 -2.96 -8.06 3.43
CA CYS A 16 -4.37 -7.72 3.29
C CYS A 16 -4.74 -7.16 1.90
N ALA A 17 -3.83 -6.46 1.21
CA ALA A 17 -4.08 -5.94 -0.13
C ALA A 17 -4.11 -7.07 -1.17
N ILE A 18 -3.25 -8.07 -1.02
CA ILE A 18 -3.19 -9.23 -1.93
C ILE A 18 -4.44 -10.11 -1.75
N LEU A 19 -4.80 -10.41 -0.50
CA LEU A 19 -6.02 -11.16 -0.19
C LEU A 19 -7.26 -10.43 -0.73
N GLY A 20 -7.34 -9.11 -0.54
CA GLY A 20 -8.44 -8.28 -1.06
C GLY A 20 -8.54 -8.31 -2.59
N ALA A 21 -7.41 -8.20 -3.31
CA ALA A 21 -7.41 -8.25 -4.77
C ALA A 21 -7.97 -9.57 -5.31
N ILE A 22 -7.59 -10.70 -4.71
CA ILE A 22 -8.09 -12.03 -5.09
C ILE A 22 -9.59 -12.15 -4.83
N LEU A 23 -10.07 -11.69 -3.66
CA LEU A 23 -11.49 -11.67 -3.31
C LEU A 23 -12.32 -10.82 -4.28
N PHE A 24 -11.85 -9.62 -4.62
CA PHE A 24 -12.56 -8.74 -5.55
C PHE A 24 -12.65 -9.32 -6.96
N MET A 25 -11.59 -9.97 -7.43
CA MET A 25 -11.59 -10.65 -8.72
C MET A 25 -12.62 -11.77 -8.80
N GLN A 26 -12.78 -12.55 -7.71
CA GLN A 26 -13.76 -13.62 -7.64
C GLN A 26 -15.20 -13.07 -7.54
N ILE A 27 -15.44 -12.03 -6.73
CA ILE A 27 -16.77 -11.43 -6.58
C ILE A 27 -17.24 -10.78 -7.90
N ARG A 28 -16.32 -10.15 -8.65
CA ARG A 28 -16.62 -9.47 -9.93
C ARG A 28 -16.67 -10.42 -11.14
N ASN A 29 -16.38 -11.72 -10.96
CA ASN A 29 -16.34 -12.73 -12.03
C ASN A 29 -15.56 -12.29 -13.28
N TYR A 30 -14.32 -11.82 -13.08
CA TYR A 30 -13.48 -11.37 -14.19
C TYR A 30 -12.95 -12.53 -15.05
N ASP A 31 -12.91 -12.32 -16.37
CA ASP A 31 -12.23 -13.21 -17.31
C ASP A 31 -10.70 -13.19 -17.12
N PHE A 32 -9.98 -14.15 -17.72
CA PHE A 32 -8.52 -14.28 -17.57
C PHE A 32 -7.76 -13.00 -17.93
N PHE A 33 -8.16 -12.31 -19.00
CA PHE A 33 -7.50 -11.08 -19.43
C PHE A 33 -7.78 -9.89 -18.49
N GLN A 34 -9.02 -9.78 -17.99
CA GLN A 34 -9.42 -8.73 -17.05
C GLN A 34 -8.74 -8.91 -15.69
N THR A 35 -8.64 -10.16 -15.25
CA THR A 35 -7.89 -10.60 -14.07
C THR A 35 -6.43 -10.18 -14.13
N LEU A 36 -5.77 -10.42 -15.26
CA LEU A 36 -4.35 -10.08 -15.42
C LEU A 36 -4.13 -8.58 -15.31
N ALA A 37 -4.96 -7.79 -15.99
CA ALA A 37 -4.93 -6.34 -15.92
C ALA A 37 -5.24 -5.81 -14.52
N PHE A 38 -6.22 -6.38 -13.83
CA PHE A 38 -6.59 -6.02 -12.45
C PHE A 38 -5.48 -6.36 -11.45
N GLY A 39 -4.82 -7.52 -11.60
CA GLY A 39 -3.68 -7.91 -10.78
C GLY A 39 -2.49 -6.96 -10.95
N ILE A 40 -2.14 -6.61 -12.19
CA ILE A 40 -1.07 -5.65 -12.46
C ILE A 40 -1.44 -4.25 -11.95
N GLY A 41 -2.67 -3.79 -12.17
CA GLY A 41 -3.14 -2.48 -11.72
C GLY A 41 -3.16 -2.34 -10.20
N SER A 42 -3.69 -3.34 -9.48
CA SER A 42 -3.69 -3.37 -8.01
C SER A 42 -2.28 -3.46 -7.43
N GLY A 43 -1.40 -4.27 -8.03
CA GLY A 43 0.02 -4.35 -7.65
C GLY A 43 0.76 -3.03 -7.86
N ALA A 44 0.53 -2.36 -8.99
CA ALA A 44 1.12 -1.05 -9.29
C ALA A 44 0.64 0.03 -8.31
N GLY A 45 -0.65 0.04 -7.95
CA GLY A 45 -1.20 0.95 -6.95
C GLY A 45 -0.57 0.75 -5.56
N TRP A 46 -0.42 -0.51 -5.13
CA TRP A 46 0.26 -0.82 -3.87
C TRP A 46 1.73 -0.41 -3.88
N TRP A 47 2.45 -0.67 -4.97
CA TRP A 47 3.84 -0.25 -5.13
C TRP A 47 4.00 1.27 -5.05
N LEU A 48 3.11 2.03 -5.69
CA LEU A 48 3.09 3.48 -5.65
C LEU A 48 2.87 3.99 -4.22
N ALA A 49 1.92 3.41 -3.48
CA ALA A 49 1.64 3.78 -2.09
C ALA A 49 2.87 3.55 -1.17
N ILE A 50 3.57 2.43 -1.32
CA ILE A 50 4.78 2.13 -0.54
C ILE A 50 5.94 3.07 -0.93
N MET A 51 6.13 3.37 -2.21
CA MET A 51 7.14 4.32 -2.67
C MET A 51 6.92 5.73 -2.12
N LEU A 52 5.66 6.20 -2.10
CA LEU A 52 5.30 7.47 -1.46
C LEU A 52 5.64 7.46 0.03
N LEU A 53 5.22 6.43 0.76
CA LEU A 53 5.51 6.32 2.19
C LEU A 53 7.03 6.30 2.47
N ALA A 54 7.81 5.59 1.65
CA ALA A 54 9.26 5.57 1.77
C ALA A 54 9.88 6.96 1.51
N SER A 55 9.39 7.68 0.52
CA SER A 55 9.85 9.04 0.21
C SER A 55 9.57 10.03 1.34
N ILE A 56 8.37 9.95 1.95
CA ILE A 56 7.98 10.82 3.06
C ILE A 56 8.82 10.47 4.30
N ARG A 57 9.01 9.18 4.60
CA ARG A 57 9.81 8.73 5.73
C ARG A 57 11.25 9.22 5.65
N LYS A 58 11.87 9.18 4.46
CA LYS A 58 13.22 9.70 4.23
C LYS A 58 13.31 11.21 4.49
N ARG A 59 12.26 11.98 4.22
CA ARG A 59 12.21 13.42 4.54
C ARG A 59 11.96 13.69 6.03
N ILE A 60 11.20 12.82 6.70
CA ILE A 60 10.93 12.93 8.14
C ILE A 60 12.17 12.61 8.98
N ASP A 61 13.05 11.73 8.52
CA ASP A 61 14.28 11.35 9.24
C ASP A 61 15.25 12.53 9.47
N VAL A 62 15.21 13.55 8.60
CA VAL A 62 15.99 14.79 8.74
C VAL A 62 15.24 15.92 9.47
N ALA A 63 13.96 15.72 9.82
CA ALA A 63 13.16 16.71 10.52
C ALA A 63 13.36 16.65 12.06
N PRO A 64 13.21 17.77 12.78
CA PRO A 64 13.31 17.80 14.24
C PRO A 64 12.07 17.17 14.89
N VAL A 65 12.08 15.84 14.93
CA VAL A 65 11.02 15.01 15.53
C VAL A 65 11.33 14.73 17.00
N SER A 66 10.33 14.87 17.88
CA SER A 66 10.40 14.47 19.30
C SER A 66 10.78 13.00 19.47
N ALA A 67 11.70 12.71 20.39
CA ALA A 67 12.29 11.38 20.58
C ALA A 67 11.25 10.26 20.81
N GLY A 68 10.12 10.57 21.46
CA GLY A 68 9.04 9.61 21.72
C GLY A 68 8.18 9.25 20.50
N LEU A 69 8.22 10.05 19.43
CA LEU A 69 7.43 9.82 18.20
C LEU A 69 8.27 9.23 17.06
N LYS A 70 9.59 9.12 17.22
CA LYS A 70 10.49 8.61 16.17
C LYS A 70 10.16 7.15 15.82
N GLY A 71 10.15 6.86 14.52
CA GLY A 71 9.93 5.52 13.99
C GLY A 71 8.44 5.17 13.77
N PRO A 72 7.84 4.20 14.48
CA PRO A 72 6.49 3.70 14.16
C PRO A 72 5.39 4.74 14.35
N GLY A 73 5.50 5.58 15.40
CA GLY A 73 4.45 6.56 15.75
C GLY A 73 4.17 7.56 14.63
N ILE A 74 5.21 8.23 14.12
CA ILE A 74 5.04 9.16 12.99
C ILE A 74 4.64 8.43 11.70
N THR A 75 5.10 7.21 11.51
CA THR A 75 4.73 6.44 10.32
C THR A 75 3.21 6.25 10.25
N ILE A 76 2.55 5.92 11.38
CA ILE A 76 1.09 5.80 11.46
C ILE A 76 0.38 7.12 11.14
N ILE A 77 0.85 8.24 11.72
CA ILE A 77 0.28 9.57 11.47
C ILE A 77 0.39 9.94 9.98
N THR A 78 1.55 9.70 9.39
CA THR A 78 1.83 9.96 7.97
C THR A 78 0.93 9.11 7.08
N ILE A 79 0.73 7.83 7.41
CA ILE A 79 -0.21 6.94 6.70
C ILE A 79 -1.64 7.49 6.79
N GLY A 80 -2.04 8.05 7.94
CA GLY A 80 -3.34 8.71 8.10
C GLY A 80 -3.53 9.90 7.16
N PHE A 81 -2.54 10.79 7.06
CA PHE A 81 -2.56 11.89 6.08
C PHE A 81 -2.58 11.38 4.64
N MET A 82 -1.81 10.33 4.34
CA MET A 82 -1.78 9.71 3.03
C MET A 82 -3.15 9.11 2.67
N ALA A 83 -3.85 8.47 3.63
CA ALA A 83 -5.19 7.95 3.42
C ALA A 83 -6.20 9.07 3.11
N MET A 84 -6.15 10.20 3.83
CA MET A 84 -7.01 11.36 3.53
C MET A 84 -6.75 11.91 2.12
N ALA A 85 -5.49 11.96 1.68
CA ALA A 85 -5.16 12.36 0.31
C ALA A 85 -5.72 11.38 -0.74
N PHE A 86 -5.63 10.07 -0.49
CA PHE A 86 -6.15 9.05 -1.40
C PHE A 86 -7.69 9.00 -1.45
N ILE A 87 -8.39 9.33 -0.36
CA ILE A 87 -9.85 9.44 -0.36
C ILE A 87 -10.33 10.52 -1.34
N GLY A 88 -9.54 11.59 -1.56
CA GLY A 88 -9.84 12.60 -2.58
C GLY A 88 -9.96 12.04 -4.00
N PHE A 89 -9.36 10.88 -4.29
CA PHE A 89 -9.48 10.19 -5.57
C PHE A 89 -10.67 9.23 -5.65
N SER A 90 -11.36 8.95 -4.54
CA SER A 90 -12.47 7.98 -4.43
C SER A 90 -13.75 8.36 -5.21
N GLY A 91 -13.74 9.46 -5.97
CA GLY A 91 -14.85 9.88 -6.83
C GLY A 91 -14.50 10.00 -8.32
N MET A 92 -13.25 9.73 -8.74
CA MET A 92 -12.83 9.94 -10.13
C MET A 92 -13.25 8.82 -11.09
N LEU A 93 -13.50 7.61 -10.58
CA LEU A 93 -13.90 6.46 -11.39
C LEU A 93 -15.14 5.82 -10.76
N ASN A 94 -16.28 5.94 -11.43
CA ASN A 94 -17.50 5.21 -11.06
C ASN A 94 -17.36 3.77 -11.57
N VAL A 95 -16.71 2.92 -10.79
CA VAL A 95 -16.65 1.46 -11.00
C VAL A 95 -17.81 0.81 -10.24
N GLN A 96 -19.03 1.13 -10.70
CA GLN A 96 -20.21 0.32 -10.39
C GLN A 96 -20.23 -0.87 -11.35
#